data_AF-K2BCC0-F1
#
_entry.id   AF-K2BCC0-F1
#
_cell.length_a   1.000
_cell.length_b   1.000
_cell.length_c   1.000
_cell.angle_alpha   90.00
_cell.angle_beta   90.00
_cell.angle_gamma   90.00
#
_symmetry.space_group_name_H-M   'P 1'
#
loop_
_entity.id
_entity.type
_entity.pdbx_description
1 polymer ?
#
loop_
_entity_poly.entity_id
_entity_poly.type
_entity_poly.pdbx_seq_one_letter_code
_entity_poly.pdbx_strand_id
1 'polypeptide(L)' 'MSSFNSLRPVYIVDGARTPFLKAKIERGLFSASDLAVNVGRTLLARQSFSATDIDEVILGCMMPSEDEANIAR' A
#
# COMPACT_ATOMS: atom_id res chain seq x y z
N MET A 1 25.60 -9.41 31.27
CA MET A 1 24.85 -8.14 31.15
C MET A 1 24.31 -8.08 29.73
N SER A 2 23.10 -8.61 29.47
CA SER A 2 22.55 -8.56 28.12
C SER A 2 22.11 -7.13 27.82
N SER A 3 22.60 -6.59 26.70
CA SER A 3 22.24 -5.26 26.23
C SER A 3 20.75 -5.27 25.88
N PHE A 4 19.98 -4.36 26.47
CA PHE A 4 18.62 -4.08 26.00
C PHE A 4 18.74 -3.64 24.54
N ASN A 5 18.21 -4.44 23.63
CA ASN A 5 18.11 -4.09 22.21
C ASN A 5 17.10 -2.94 22.12
N SER A 6 17.58 -1.69 22.11
CA SER A 6 16.71 -0.53 21.92
C SER A 6 16.12 -0.63 20.52
N LEU A 7 14.87 -1.06 20.41
CA LEU A 7 14.15 -1.09 19.16
C LEU A 7 14.25 0.29 18.49
N ARG A 8 14.65 0.33 17.21
CA ARG A 8 14.63 1.57 16.44
C ARG A 8 13.21 2.15 16.48
N PRO A 9 13.02 3.43 16.83
CA PRO A 9 11.69 4.02 16.87
C PRO A 9 11.09 4.02 15.45
N VAL A 10 9.80 3.65 15.35
CA VAL A 10 9.04 3.57 14.11
C VAL A 10 7.93 4.59 14.15
N TYR A 11 7.75 5.33 13.05
CA TYR A 11 6.79 6.41 12.94
C TYR A 11 5.87 6.20 11.74
N ILE A 12 4.60 6.56 11.88
CA ILE A 12 3.67 6.72 10.76
C ILE A 12 3.81 8.15 10.27
N VAL A 13 4.25 8.35 9.03
CA VAL A 13 4.52 9.67 8.46
C VAL A 13 3.28 10.29 7.83
N ASP A 14 2.50 9.49 7.08
CA ASP A 14 1.30 9.93 6.37
C ASP A 14 0.39 8.73 6.06
N GLY A 15 -0.84 8.98 5.64
CA GLY A 15 -1.81 7.98 5.22
C GLY A 15 -2.79 8.51 4.18
N ALA A 16 -3.18 7.65 3.24
CA ALA A 16 -4.24 7.90 2.28
C ALA A 16 -5.08 6.64 2.09
N ARG A 17 -6.30 6.81 1.61
CA ARG A 17 -7.19 5.69 1.26
C ARG A 17 -8.06 6.06 0.07
N THR A 18 -8.53 5.05 -0.65
CA THR A 18 -9.66 5.23 -1.58
C THR A 18 -10.98 5.39 -0.81
N PRO A 19 -12.04 5.89 -1.45
CA PRO A 19 -13.40 5.68 -0.98
C PRO A 19 -13.73 4.19 -0.95
N PHE A 20 -14.62 3.80 -0.03
CA PHE A 20 -15.14 2.43 0.01
C PHE A 20 -16.32 2.31 -0.95
N LEU A 21 -16.23 1.38 -1.90
CA LEU A 21 -17.31 1.02 -2.80
C LEU A 21 -18.10 -0.14 -2.20
N LYS A 22 -19.42 -0.15 -2.39
CA LYS A 22 -20.25 -1.29 -2.01
C LYS A 22 -19.98 -2.45 -2.97
N ALA A 23 -19.81 -3.65 -2.42
CA ALA A 23 -19.76 -4.87 -3.22
C ALA A 23 -21.06 -5.02 -4.02
N LYS A 24 -20.93 -5.45 -5.27
CA LYS A 24 -22.04 -5.75 -6.17
C LYS A 24 -21.94 -7.21 -6.62
N ILE A 25 -22.96 -7.67 -7.35
CA ILE A 25 -22.98 -9.01 -7.96
C ILE A 25 -21.89 -9.12 -9.05
N GLU A 26 -21.65 -8.02 -9.76
CA GLU A 26 -20.62 -7.92 -10.80
C GLU A 26 -19.28 -7.40 -10.26
N ARG A 27 -18.19 -7.75 -10.95
CA ARG A 27 -16.86 -7.15 -10.68
C ARG A 27 -16.94 -5.63 -10.87
N GLY A 28 -16.27 -4.90 -9.98
CA GLY A 28 -16.17 -3.45 -10.09
C GLY A 28 -15.30 -3.01 -11.28
N LEU A 29 -15.33 -1.71 -11.58
CA LEU A 29 -14.56 -1.11 -12.68
C LEU A 29 -13.04 -1.07 -12.44
N PHE A 30 -12.60 -1.27 -11.21
CA PHE A 30 -11.20 -1.16 -10.80
C PHE A 30 -10.73 -2.48 -10.21
N SER A 31 -9.57 -2.94 -10.64
CA SER A 31 -8.87 -4.04 -9.96
C SER A 31 -8.41 -3.61 -8.56
N ALA A 32 -7.96 -4.57 -7.75
CA ALA A 32 -7.37 -4.23 -6.46
C ALA A 32 -6.06 -3.44 -6.64
N SER A 33 -5.25 -3.77 -7.65
CA SER A 33 -4.04 -3.03 -8.02
C SER A 33 -4.33 -1.61 -8.50
N ASP A 34 -5.41 -1.37 -9.26
CA ASP A 34 -5.80 -0.02 -9.69
C ASP A 34 -6.06 0.89 -8.50
N LEU A 35 -6.79 0.38 -7.50
CA LEU A 35 -7.08 1.12 -6.28
C LEU A 35 -5.80 1.41 -5.48
N ALA A 36 -4.91 0.42 -5.34
CA ALA A 36 -3.63 0.55 -4.66
C ALA A 36 -2.69 1.57 -5.33
N VAL A 37 -2.57 1.52 -6.66
CA VAL A 37 -1.72 2.44 -7.43
C VAL A 37 -2.24 3.86 -7.36
N ASN A 38 -3.55 4.07 -7.50
CA ASN A 38 -4.13 5.42 -7.49
C ASN A 38 -4.01 6.10 -6.12
N VAL A 39 -4.23 5.36 -5.02
CA VAL A 39 -3.99 5.90 -3.68
C VAL A 39 -2.50 6.12 -3.41
N GLY A 40 -1.64 5.19 -3.84
CA GLY A 40 -0.18 5.30 -3.70
C GLY A 40 0.38 6.53 -4.41
N ARG A 41 -0.04 6.80 -5.65
CA ARG A 41 0.34 8.03 -6.38
C ARG A 41 -0.06 9.29 -5.61
N THR A 42 -1.27 9.33 -5.07
CA THR A 42 -1.76 10.48 -4.31
C THR A 42 -1.02 10.65 -2.98
N LEU A 43 -0.64 9.55 -2.32
CA LEU A 43 0.15 9.56 -1.09
C LEU A 43 1.58 10.07 -1.34
N LEU A 44 2.23 9.55 -2.38
CA LEU A 44 3.63 9.84 -2.69
C LEU A 44 3.82 11.22 -3.33
N ALA A 45 2.85 11.71 -4.12
CA ALA A 45 2.96 13.00 -4.80
C ALA A 45 3.05 14.22 -3.87
N ARG A 46 2.70 14.06 -2.59
CA ARG A 46 2.78 15.11 -1.56
C ARG A 46 3.95 14.94 -0.59
N GLN A 47 4.77 13.90 -0.78
CA GLN A 47 5.97 13.69 0.02
C GLN A 47 7.15 14.46 -0.57
N SER A 48 8.09 14.83 0.29
CA SER A 48 9.32 15.53 -0.10
C SER A 48 10.50 14.59 -0.41
N PHE A 49 10.36 13.29 -0.16
CA PHE A 49 11.42 12.29 -0.39
C PHE A 49 11.32 11.66 -1.79
N SER A 50 12.46 11.18 -2.28
CA SER A 50 12.55 10.52 -3.59
C SER A 50 11.91 9.13 -3.53
N ALA A 51 11.40 8.63 -4.67
CA ALA A 51 10.94 7.26 -4.78
C ALA A 51 12.05 6.23 -4.47
N THR A 52 13.32 6.58 -4.70
CA THR A 52 14.49 5.75 -4.38
C THR A 52 14.80 5.67 -2.89
N ASP A 53 14.19 6.53 -2.07
CA ASP A 53 14.36 6.49 -0.61
C ASP A 53 13.43 5.45 0.04
N ILE A 54 12.56 4.81 -0.76
CA ILE A 54 11.67 3.73 -0.33
C ILE A 54 12.36 2.39 -0.63
N ASP A 55 12.87 1.74 0.41
CA ASP A 55 13.55 0.44 0.27
C ASP A 55 12.58 -0.71 -0.02
N GLU A 56 11.37 -0.66 0.53
CA GLU A 56 10.41 -1.76 0.46
C GLU A 56 8.96 -1.26 0.38
N VAL A 57 8.17 -1.96 -0.45
CA VAL A 57 6.72 -1.74 -0.56
C VAL A 57 6.03 -3.05 -0.20
N ILE A 58 5.16 -2.99 0.81
CA ILE A 58 4.41 -4.14 1.30
C ILE A 58 2.93 -3.93 0.99
N LEU A 59 2.35 -4.83 0.20
CA LEU A 59 0.94 -4.80 -0.20
C LEU A 59 0.20 -6.01 0.37
N GLY A 60 -0.91 -5.74 1.06
CA GLY A 60 -1.82 -6.78 1.55
C GLY A 60 -3.04 -6.93 0.66
N CYS A 61 -3.30 -8.13 0.15
CA CYS A 61 -4.53 -8.47 -0.57
C CYS A 61 -4.94 -9.91 -0.27
N MET A 62 -6.15 -10.10 0.23
CA MET A 62 -6.63 -11.42 0.67
C MET A 62 -7.24 -12.25 -0.46
N MET A 63 -7.90 -11.60 -1.43
CA MET A 63 -8.50 -12.24 -2.61
C MET A 63 -8.05 -11.49 -3.87
N PRO A 64 -6.83 -11.72 -4.37
CA PRO A 64 -6.42 -11.21 -5.67
C PRO A 64 -7.22 -11.87 -6.79
N SER A 65 -7.41 -11.15 -7.90
CA SER A 65 -7.91 -11.73 -9.15
C SER A 65 -6.94 -12.76 -9.72
N GLU A 66 -7.42 -13.67 -10.56
CA GLU A 66 -6.57 -14.58 -11.35
C GLU A 66 -5.53 -13.84 -12.22
N ASP A 67 -5.86 -12.63 -12.66
CA ASP A 67 -4.98 -11.75 -13.44
C ASP A 67 -3.97 -10.97 -12.56
N GLU A 68 -4.03 -11.12 -11.23
CA GLU A 68 -3.23 -10.37 -10.23
C GLU A 68 -2.42 -11.31 -9.32
N ALA A 69 -1.89 -12.41 -9.88
CA ALA A 69 -1.16 -13.44 -9.12
C ALA A 69 0.00 -12.89 -8.25
N ASN A 70 0.56 -11.73 -8.60
CA ASN A 70 1.48 -10.97 -7.75
C ASN A 70 1.12 -9.48 -7.76
N ILE A 71 -0.01 -9.13 -7.13
CA ILE A 71 -0.55 -7.77 -7.08
C ILE A 71 0.42 -6.69 -6.58
N ALA A 72 1.48 -7.07 -5.86
CA ALA A 72 2.48 -6.14 -5.32
C ALA A 72 3.55 -5.71 -6.34
N ARG A 73 3.59 -6.34 -7.52
CA ARG A 73 4.64 -6.16 -8.54
C ARG A 73 4.07 -5.60 -9.84
#